data_AF-A0A846UCP1-F1
#
_entry.id   AF-A0A846UCP1-F1
#
_cell.length_a   1.000
_cell.length_b   1.000
_cell.length_c   1.000
_cell.angle_alpha   90.00
_cell.angle_beta   90.00
_cell.angle_gamma   90.00
#
_symmetry.space_group_name_H-M   'P 1'
#
loop_
_entity.id
_entity.type
_entity.pdbx_description
1 polymer ?
#
loop_
_entity_poly.entity_id
_entity_poly.type
_entity_poly.pdbx_seq_one_letter_code
_entity_poly.pdbx_strand_id
1 'polypeptide(L)' 'MKCGICGRKLDQPDDPLSTDCDGDCWGCIGEIEADMGDLESLRRVRKEFEHGLRPDWVDPATSG' A
#
# COMPACT_ATOMS: atom_id res chain seq x y z
N MET A 1 10.44 -13.32 5.20
CA MET A 1 9.68 -13.51 3.95
C MET A 1 9.86 -12.28 3.07
N LYS A 2 9.54 -12.35 1.77
CA LYS A 2 9.59 -11.19 0.85
C LYS A 2 8.28 -11.13 0.07
N CYS A 3 7.82 -9.91 -0.21
CA CYS A 3 6.68 -9.63 -1.07
C CYS A 3 6.89 -10.28 -2.45
N GLY A 4 5.86 -10.98 -2.95
CA GLY A 4 5.88 -11.60 -4.28
C GLY A 4 5.84 -10.59 -5.42
N ILE A 5 5.26 -9.40 -5.19
CA ILE A 5 5.10 -8.35 -6.20
C ILE A 5 6.36 -7.49 -6.35
N CYS A 6 6.86 -6.91 -5.25
CA CYS A 6 7.97 -5.94 -5.29
C CYS A 6 9.28 -6.43 -4.65
N GLY A 7 9.29 -7.61 -4.02
CA GLY A 7 10.48 -8.15 -3.35
C GLY A 7 10.86 -7.48 -2.02
N ARG A 8 10.05 -6.52 -1.52
CA ARG A 8 10.22 -5.90 -0.19
C ARG A 8 10.24 -6.97 0.90
N LYS A 9 11.12 -6.83 1.88
CA LYS A 9 11.15 -7.73 3.04
C LYS A 9 9.90 -7.49 3.90
N LEU A 10 9.17 -8.55 4.26
CA LEU A 10 7.93 -8.45 5.02
C LEU A 10 8.19 -8.32 6.53
N ASP A 11 7.18 -7.84 7.25
CA ASP A 11 7.12 -7.67 8.71
C ASP A 11 8.33 -6.95 9.30
N GLN A 12 8.72 -5.84 8.68
CA GLN A 12 9.71 -4.94 9.25
C GLN A 12 9.01 -3.95 10.19
N PRO A 13 9.38 -3.89 11.48
CA PRO A 13 8.71 -3.04 12.46
C PRO A 13 8.82 -1.54 12.14
N ASP A 14 9.87 -1.15 11.42
CA ASP A 14 10.14 0.24 11.03
C ASP A 14 9.56 0.61 9.65
N ASP A 15 8.93 -0.34 8.95
CA ASP A 15 8.30 -0.12 7.64
C ASP A 15 6.83 -0.56 7.70
N PRO A 16 5.90 0.37 7.98
CA PRO A 16 4.46 0.08 8.01
C PRO A 16 3.91 -0.48 6.70
N LEU A 17 4.58 -0.25 5.57
CA LEU A 17 4.17 -0.78 4.27
C LEU A 17 4.70 -2.19 4.00
N SER A 18 5.43 -2.78 4.95
CA SER A 18 5.97 -4.13 4.86
C SER A 18 5.10 -5.20 5.54
N THR A 19 3.99 -4.81 6.18
CA THR A 19 3.05 -5.76 6.81
C THR A 19 2.70 -6.88 5.84
N ASP A 20 2.84 -8.12 6.31
CA ASP A 20 2.53 -9.30 5.53
C ASP A 20 1.01 -9.44 5.31
N CYS A 21 0.60 -9.40 4.05
CA CYS A 21 -0.75 -9.61 3.55
C CYS A 21 -0.74 -10.90 2.70
N ASP A 22 -0.62 -12.05 3.36
CA ASP A 22 -0.60 -13.39 2.74
C ASP A 22 0.54 -13.62 1.73
N GLY A 23 1.72 -13.07 1.99
CA GLY A 23 2.93 -13.21 1.19
C GLY A 23 3.28 -11.99 0.34
N ASP A 24 2.40 -11.00 0.27
CA ASP A 24 2.62 -9.70 -0.35
C ASP A 24 2.61 -8.59 0.69
N CYS A 25 3.31 -7.48 0.42
CA CYS A 25 3.35 -6.38 1.39
C CYS A 25 2.10 -5.51 1.27
N TRP A 26 1.67 -4.94 2.39
CA TRP A 26 0.61 -3.91 2.43
C TRP A 26 0.86 -2.75 1.46
N GLY A 27 2.12 -2.39 1.20
CA GLY A 27 2.49 -1.43 0.17
C GLY A 27 1.89 -1.77 -1.19
N CYS A 28 2.04 -3.01 -1.65
CA CYS A 28 1.49 -3.44 -2.93
C CYS A 28 -0.02 -3.71 -2.85
N ILE A 29 -0.46 -4.48 -1.86
CA ILE A 29 -1.87 -4.88 -1.75
C ILE A 29 -2.78 -3.69 -1.55
N GLY A 30 -2.42 -2.76 -0.65
CA GLY A 30 -3.23 -1.57 -0.39
C GLY A 30 -3.41 -0.69 -1.62
N GLU A 31 -2.37 -0.53 -2.45
CA GLU A 31 -2.44 0.21 -3.72
C GLU A 31 -3.36 -0.49 -4.73
N ILE A 32 -3.19 -1.80 -4.92
CA ILE A 32 -4.01 -2.59 -5.85
C ILE A 32 -5.48 -2.57 -5.44
N GLU A 33 -5.78 -2.77 -4.16
CA GLU A 33 -7.14 -2.73 -3.63
C GLU A 33 -7.76 -1.33 -3.76
N ALA A 34 -7.00 -0.27 -3.47
CA ALA A 34 -7.45 1.11 -3.66
C ALA A 34 -7.77 1.40 -5.13
N ASP A 35 -6.94 0.93 -6.07
CA ASP A 35 -7.16 1.08 -7.51
C ASP A 35 -8.36 0.25 -8.01
N MET A 36 -8.64 -0.90 -7.39
CA MET A 36 -9.84 -1.69 -7.64
C MET A 36 -11.11 -1.08 -7.02
N GLY A 37 -10.99 0.01 -6.26
CA GLY A 37 -12.11 0.73 -5.66
C GLY A 37 -12.51 0.23 -4.27
N ASP A 38 -11.66 -0.52 -3.58
CA ASP A 38 -11.90 -0.84 -2.16
C ASP A 38 -11.82 0.43 -1.32
N LEU A 39 -12.93 0.74 -0.62
CA LEU A 39 -13.07 1.99 0.11
C LEU A 39 -12.22 2.03 1.39
N GLU A 40 -11.92 0.89 2.00
CA GLU A 40 -11.11 0.83 3.21
C GLU A 40 -9.63 1.06 2.85
N SER A 41 -9.14 0.30 1.87
CA SER A 41 -7.79 0.42 1.34
C SER A 41 -7.55 1.82 0.77
N LEU A 42 -8.49 2.38 0.00
CA LEU A 42 -8.38 3.76 -0.49
C LEU A 42 -8.26 4.78 0.65
N ARG A 43 -9.08 4.67 1.71
CA ARG A 43 -8.98 5.58 2.87
C ARG A 43 -7.64 5.46 3.58
N ARG A 44 -7.12 4.24 3.71
CA ARG A 44 -5.86 3.98 4.40
C ARG A 44 -4.67 4.47 3.57
N VAL A 45 -4.65 4.15 2.28
CA VAL A 45 -3.62 4.60 1.32
C VAL A 45 -3.56 6.13 1.24
N ARG A 46 -4.71 6.83 1.24
CA ARG A 46 -4.75 8.31 1.31
C ARG A 46 -4.04 8.86 2.54
N LYS A 47 -4.33 8.30 3.72
CA LYS A 47 -3.65 8.71 4.95
C LYS A 47 -2.14 8.45 4.84
N GLU A 48 -1.76 7.28 4.33
CA GLU A 48 -0.35 6.95 4.13
C GLU A 48 0.36 7.92 3.18
N PHE A 49 -0.32 8.36 2.12
CA PHE A 49 0.14 9.40 1.22
C PHE A 49 0.30 10.76 1.92
N GLU A 50 -0.71 11.22 2.68
CA GLU A 50 -0.66 12.46 3.46
C GLU A 50 0.50 12.46 4.48
N HIS A 51 0.87 11.28 4.99
CA HIS A 51 2.00 11.06 5.89
C HIS A 51 3.35 10.88 5.16
N GLY A 52 3.38 10.94 3.82
CA GLY A 52 4.60 10.83 3.01
C GLY A 52 5.14 9.41 2.86
N LEU A 53 4.37 8.37 3.22
CA LEU A 53 4.79 6.97 3.10
C LEU A 53 4.72 6.47 1.66
N ARG A 54 3.92 7.10 0.81
CA ARG A 54 3.69 6.71 -0.58
C ARG A 54 3.96 7.88 -1.55
N PRO A 55 5.19 8.40 -1.65
CA PRO A 55 5.47 9.62 -2.40
C PRO A 55 5.09 9.54 -3.89
N ASP A 56 5.06 8.33 -4.46
CA ASP A 56 4.76 8.08 -5.87
C ASP A 56 3.30 7.67 -6.14
N TRP A 57 2.45 7.61 -5.11
CA TRP A 57 1.05 7.21 -5.27
C TRP A 57 0.19 8.35 -5.83
N VAL A 58 -0.74 8.00 -6.71
CA VAL A 58 -1.71 8.93 -7.31
C VAL A 58 -3.11 8.52 -6.88
N ASP A 59 -3.87 9.47 -6.33
CA ASP A 59 -5.23 9.19 -5.90
C ASP A 59 -6.14 8.92 -7.10
N PRO A 60 -6.71 7.69 -7.24
CA PRO A 60 -7.52 7.32 -8.38
C PRO A 60 -8.80 8.16 -8.50
N ALA A 61 -9.29 8.79 -7.42
CA ALA A 61 -10.45 9.69 -7.47
C ALA A 61 -10.11 11.09 -7.98
N THR A 62 -8.83 11.46 -8.04
CA THR A 62 -8.37 12.75 -8.62
C THR A 62 -8.01 12.64 -10.09
N SER A 63 -7.94 11.42 -10.62
CA SER A 63 -7.60 11.10 -12.01
C SER A 63 -8.81 11.11 -12.97
N GLY A 64 -9.96 11.61 -12.52
CA GLY A 64 -11.23 11.66 -13.27
C GLY A 64 -11.71 13.07 -13.57
#